data_AF-A0A1Z9PT38-F1
#
_entry.id   AF-A0A1Z9PT38-F1
#
_cell.length_a   1.000
_cell.length_b   1.000
_cell.length_c   1.000
_cell.angle_alpha   90.00
_cell.angle_beta   90.00
_cell.angle_gamma   90.00
#
_symmetry.space_group_name_H-M   'P 1'
#
loop_
_entity.id
_entity.type
_entity.pdbx_description
1 polymer ?
#
loop_
_entity_poly.entity_id
_entity_poly.type
_entity_poly.pdbx_seq_one_letter_code
_entity_poly.pdbx_strand_id
1 'polypeptide(L)'
;MNKITEIDPQTAAEQVVPMLDEISPTMCMAKWLWSSIHLTNGLTNSCFLPPLHKIDAEAVKKNPRALHNTPEKKQQRAMMLKGEQPDGCSSCWRVEAQGKQLSDRAYRSSEPWAQQGWEDVIDTGADGDIDPTYLEVNFNHACNLACSYCSPHLSSKWAEDINANGPYPTKVPHNSIDYFKSIGHYPIPNREENPYVEAFWKWWPDLYPKLKHFRMTGGEPLMDKNTFRVLDYVVDNGRKDLNMSITSNASVPEKNWNRFVDTVSFITEYDKLESFRLFVSVDGWGEQAEYMRDPLDFDVLWRNVNNYLNRTKDGLVTFIVTLNMLSMPSIKKLMEGILELQRIHNVTKTRRDDNGKLIFYGIHRVYVDTPALHFPAWQSLKVLPKEFWHYGDECLEFMKANPDKNRESRWVGFKPHQIARFSRSLDFMKQGFSSLEEEVEAQGNFVRFFEAYDKRRGLDFHATFPELGPYYNKWKARL
;
A
#
# COMPACT_ATOMS: atom_id res chain seq x y z
N MET A 1 -10.67 -7.56 30.04
CA MET A 1 -9.79 -6.79 29.14
C MET A 1 -10.64 -6.33 27.97
N ASN A 2 -10.88 -5.03 27.85
CA ASN A 2 -11.57 -4.49 26.68
C ASN A 2 -10.76 -4.84 25.43
N LYS A 3 -11.43 -5.12 24.30
CA LYS A 3 -10.73 -5.38 23.04
C LYS A 3 -9.86 -4.16 22.72
N ILE A 4 -8.62 -4.38 22.33
CA ILE A 4 -7.63 -3.35 21.96
C ILE A 4 -8.17 -2.39 20.86
N THR A 5 -9.27 -2.75 20.19
CA THR A 5 -10.02 -1.91 19.25
C THR A 5 -10.74 -0.70 19.86
N GLU A 6 -10.74 -0.52 21.19
CA GLU A 6 -11.42 0.61 21.87
C GLU A 6 -10.51 1.79 22.22
N ILE A 7 -9.19 1.61 22.14
CA ILE A 7 -8.22 2.69 22.39
C ILE A 7 -7.87 3.31 21.04
N ASP A 8 -7.93 4.64 20.94
CA ASP A 8 -7.52 5.30 19.71
C ASP A 8 -6.02 5.07 19.44
N PRO A 9 -5.58 5.02 18.17
CA PRO A 9 -4.19 4.69 17.84
C PRO A 9 -3.14 5.61 18.46
N GLN A 10 -3.48 6.88 18.73
CA GLN A 10 -2.57 7.83 19.36
C GLN A 10 -2.34 7.44 20.81
N THR A 11 -3.41 7.25 21.57
CA THR A 11 -3.33 6.84 22.98
C THR A 11 -2.63 5.49 23.13
N ALA A 12 -2.91 4.53 22.25
CA ALA A 12 -2.22 3.23 22.27
C ALA A 12 -0.71 3.38 22.01
N ALA A 13 -0.32 4.24 21.07
CA ALA A 13 1.08 4.53 20.79
C ALA A 13 1.78 5.27 21.95
N GLU A 14 1.09 6.16 22.65
CA GLU A 14 1.63 6.84 23.84
C GLU A 14 1.85 5.86 25.00
N GLN A 15 0.93 4.92 25.20
CA GLN A 15 1.01 3.92 26.27
C GLN A 15 2.10 2.87 26.02
N VAL A 16 2.40 2.53 24.76
CA VAL A 16 3.43 1.52 24.47
C VAL A 16 4.86 2.04 24.61
N VAL A 17 5.09 3.36 24.50
CA VAL A 17 6.45 3.94 24.53
C VAL A 17 7.18 3.61 25.84
N PRO A 18 6.60 3.84 27.04
CA PRO A 18 7.24 3.46 28.29
C PRO A 18 7.60 1.96 28.36
N MET A 19 6.72 1.09 27.84
CA MET A 19 6.96 -0.36 27.80
C MET A 19 8.13 -0.73 26.87
N LEU A 20 8.29 -0.02 25.75
CA LEU A 20 9.45 -0.19 24.87
C LEU A 20 10.73 0.29 25.58
N ASP A 21 10.67 1.44 26.23
CA ASP A 21 11.82 2.06 26.90
C ASP A 21 12.33 1.23 28.09
N GLU A 22 11.45 0.45 28.74
CA GLU A 22 11.84 -0.55 29.76
C GLU A 22 12.76 -1.65 29.21
N ILE A 23 12.62 -1.99 27.91
CA ILE A 23 13.50 -2.93 27.23
C ILE A 23 14.75 -2.19 26.72
N SER A 24 14.52 -1.10 25.99
CA SER A 24 15.56 -0.22 25.43
C SER A 24 14.91 1.03 24.81
N PRO A 25 15.58 2.20 24.85
CA PRO A 25 15.09 3.44 24.24
C PRO A 25 14.91 3.34 22.71
N THR A 26 15.48 2.34 22.04
CA THR A 26 15.38 2.13 20.59
C THR A 26 14.54 0.91 20.21
N MET A 27 13.89 0.26 21.19
CA MET A 27 13.12 -0.96 20.96
C MET A 27 11.94 -0.75 20.01
N CYS A 28 11.70 -1.72 19.12
CA CYS A 28 10.63 -1.67 18.12
C CYS A 28 10.08 -3.07 17.85
N MET A 29 8.82 -3.34 18.21
CA MET A 29 8.23 -4.67 17.99
C MET A 29 8.09 -5.03 16.50
N ALA A 30 7.83 -4.04 15.65
CA ALA A 30 7.75 -4.24 14.20
C ALA A 30 9.06 -4.76 13.58
N LYS A 31 10.21 -4.56 14.24
CA LYS A 31 11.50 -5.09 13.76
C LYS A 31 11.55 -6.62 13.79
N TRP A 32 10.85 -7.23 14.75
CA TRP A 32 10.73 -8.68 14.93
C TRP A 32 9.46 -9.26 14.32
N LEU A 33 8.34 -8.54 14.39
CA LEU A 33 7.02 -9.13 14.12
C LEU A 33 6.41 -8.73 12.76
N TRP A 34 7.01 -7.76 12.05
CA TRP A 34 6.60 -7.38 10.69
C TRP A 34 7.68 -7.76 9.67
N SER A 35 7.30 -8.50 8.63
CA SER A 35 8.13 -8.66 7.42
C SER A 35 7.44 -8.18 6.16
N SER A 36 8.16 -7.46 5.29
CA SER A 36 7.78 -7.30 3.90
C SER A 36 8.80 -8.04 3.03
N ILE A 37 8.32 -8.92 2.15
CA ILE A 37 9.16 -9.87 1.40
C ILE A 37 8.83 -9.78 -0.08
N HIS A 38 9.86 -9.50 -0.88
CA HIS A 38 9.80 -9.45 -2.33
C HIS A 38 10.41 -10.73 -2.90
N LEU A 39 9.57 -11.76 -3.06
CA LEU A 39 10.03 -13.07 -3.52
C LEU A 39 10.51 -13.04 -4.97
N THR A 40 10.11 -12.03 -5.74
CA THR A 40 10.51 -11.84 -7.14
C THR A 40 12.00 -11.58 -7.29
N ASN A 41 12.64 -10.90 -6.34
CA ASN A 41 14.05 -10.51 -6.41
C ASN A 41 14.83 -10.89 -5.15
N GLY A 42 14.21 -11.58 -4.19
CA GLY A 42 14.87 -12.02 -2.97
C GLY A 42 15.26 -10.88 -2.05
N LEU A 43 14.43 -9.83 -1.98
CA LEU A 43 14.63 -8.70 -1.08
C LEU A 43 13.65 -8.74 0.09
N THR A 44 14.05 -8.16 1.22
CA THR A 44 13.17 -8.00 2.38
C THR A 44 13.55 -6.76 3.18
N ASN A 45 12.63 -6.32 4.03
CA ASN A 45 12.85 -5.39 5.13
C ASN A 45 11.91 -5.76 6.29
N SER A 46 12.15 -5.21 7.48
CA SER A 46 11.17 -5.27 8.57
C SER A 46 10.33 -4.00 8.53
N CYS A 47 9.02 -4.08 8.73
CA CYS A 47 8.10 -2.95 8.45
C CYS A 47 8.12 -2.56 6.96
N PHE A 48 7.71 -1.32 6.64
CA PHE A 48 7.66 -0.77 5.28
C PHE A 48 8.60 0.42 5.05
N LEU A 49 9.24 0.94 6.12
CA LEU A 49 10.11 2.13 6.06
C LEU A 49 11.58 1.84 5.77
N PRO A 50 12.20 0.78 6.35
CA PRO A 50 13.62 0.54 6.12
C PRO A 50 13.94 0.18 4.66
N PRO A 51 15.16 0.46 4.20
CA PRO A 51 15.59 0.05 2.87
C PRO A 51 15.52 -1.46 2.71
N LEU A 52 15.28 -1.90 1.48
CA LEU A 52 15.32 -3.31 1.12
C LEU A 52 16.76 -3.81 1.15
N HIS A 53 16.95 -5.03 1.68
CA HIS A 53 18.22 -5.73 1.62
C HIS A 53 18.05 -7.16 1.09
N LYS A 54 19.16 -7.75 0.63
CA LYS A 54 19.18 -9.06 -0.03
C LYS A 54 19.05 -10.20 0.98
N ILE A 55 18.24 -11.19 0.62
CA ILE A 55 18.15 -12.48 1.30
C ILE A 55 19.14 -13.44 0.66
N ASP A 56 19.94 -14.11 1.49
CA ASP A 56 20.84 -15.19 1.03
C ASP A 56 20.02 -16.38 0.53
N ALA A 57 20.19 -16.71 -0.75
CA ALA A 57 19.51 -17.82 -1.42
C ALA A 57 19.89 -19.18 -0.83
N GLU A 58 21.14 -19.38 -0.40
CA GLU A 58 21.58 -20.65 0.18
C GLU A 58 21.08 -20.82 1.61
N ALA A 59 20.94 -19.71 2.36
CA ALA A 59 20.33 -19.73 3.68
C ALA A 59 18.86 -20.18 3.62
N VAL A 60 18.06 -19.65 2.68
CA VAL A 60 16.63 -20.02 2.56
C VAL A 60 16.39 -21.43 2.06
N LYS A 61 17.32 -22.00 1.28
CA LYS A 61 17.27 -23.42 0.89
C LYS A 61 17.43 -24.36 2.09
N LYS A 62 18.26 -23.98 3.06
CA LYS A 62 18.54 -24.76 4.28
C LYS A 62 17.47 -24.54 5.36
N ASN A 63 17.07 -23.29 5.56
CA ASN A 63 16.07 -22.90 6.55
C ASN A 63 15.14 -21.84 5.94
N PRO A 64 13.87 -22.19 5.62
CA PRO A 64 12.99 -21.25 4.94
C PRO A 64 12.60 -20.05 5.81
N ARG A 65 12.77 -20.12 7.15
CA ARG A 65 12.60 -18.98 8.08
C ARG A 65 13.63 -17.86 7.85
N ALA A 66 14.72 -18.13 7.11
CA ALA A 66 15.71 -17.12 6.73
C ALA A 66 15.12 -16.03 5.81
N LEU A 67 13.94 -16.24 5.22
CA LEU A 67 13.17 -15.20 4.53
C LEU A 67 12.88 -13.99 5.42
N HIS A 68 12.68 -14.20 6.72
CA HIS A 68 12.49 -13.14 7.71
C HIS A 68 13.72 -12.95 8.63
N ASN A 69 14.42 -14.02 8.97
CA ASN A 69 15.50 -14.00 9.96
C ASN A 69 16.90 -13.85 9.32
N THR A 70 17.08 -12.81 8.50
CA THR A 70 18.38 -12.55 7.85
C THR A 70 19.43 -12.10 8.87
N PRO A 71 20.75 -12.32 8.59
CA PRO A 71 21.82 -11.82 9.45
C PRO A 71 21.73 -10.32 9.71
N GLU A 72 21.42 -9.51 8.69
CA GLU A 72 21.24 -8.07 8.84
C GLU A 72 20.09 -7.71 9.81
N LYS A 73 18.94 -8.39 9.70
CA LYS A 73 17.81 -8.14 10.62
C LYS A 73 18.19 -8.50 12.06
N LYS A 74 18.87 -9.64 12.28
CA LYS A 74 19.36 -10.05 13.61
C LYS A 74 20.38 -9.07 14.19
N GLN A 75 21.31 -8.57 13.37
CA GLN A 75 22.24 -7.53 13.79
C GLN A 75 21.50 -6.26 14.24
N GLN A 76 20.51 -5.81 13.47
CA GLN A 76 19.73 -4.62 13.80
C GLN A 76 18.85 -4.83 15.03
N ARG A 77 18.35 -6.04 15.28
CA ARG A 77 17.68 -6.43 16.53
C ARG A 77 18.64 -6.33 17.73
N ALA A 78 19.87 -6.83 17.58
CA ALA A 78 20.91 -6.71 18.62
C ALA A 78 21.26 -5.26 18.94
N MET A 79 21.38 -4.39 17.92
CA MET A 79 21.57 -2.95 18.10
C MET A 79 20.42 -2.34 18.91
N MET A 80 19.16 -2.63 18.53
CA MET A 80 18.00 -2.12 19.24
C MET A 80 17.95 -2.57 20.70
N LEU A 81 18.27 -3.83 21.02
CA LEU A 81 18.33 -4.28 22.41
C LEU A 81 19.45 -3.61 23.24
N LYS A 82 20.49 -3.07 22.58
CA LYS A 82 21.57 -2.31 23.23
C LYS A 82 21.27 -0.81 23.37
N GLY A 83 20.12 -0.33 22.88
CA GLY A 83 19.81 1.10 22.84
C GLY A 83 20.47 1.84 21.68
N GLU A 84 21.02 1.13 20.69
CA GLU A 84 21.61 1.72 19.48
C GLU A 84 20.52 1.92 18.43
N GLN A 85 20.70 2.91 17.55
CA GLN A 85 19.74 3.26 16.49
C GLN A 85 20.20 2.68 15.13
N PRO A 86 19.52 1.66 14.58
CA PRO A 86 19.84 1.19 13.23
C PRO A 86 19.57 2.25 12.16
N ASP A 87 20.53 2.44 11.25
CA ASP A 87 20.46 3.43 10.15
C ASP A 87 19.24 3.23 9.25
N GLY A 88 18.86 1.97 9.00
CA GLY A 88 17.68 1.64 8.21
C GLY A 88 16.36 2.17 8.81
N CYS A 89 16.33 2.55 10.09
CA CYS A 89 15.15 3.10 10.75
C CYS A 89 15.20 4.64 10.89
N SER A 90 16.12 5.33 10.19
CA SER A 90 16.36 6.77 10.26
C SER A 90 15.12 7.66 10.11
N SER A 91 14.12 7.24 9.35
CA SER A 91 12.85 7.96 9.25
C SER A 91 12.15 8.10 10.59
N CYS A 92 12.14 7.05 11.42
CA CYS A 92 11.56 7.11 12.77
C CYS A 92 12.41 7.99 13.68
N TRP A 93 13.73 7.84 13.64
CA TRP A 93 14.66 8.63 14.46
C TRP A 93 14.57 10.12 14.17
N ARG A 94 14.41 10.51 12.90
CA ARG A 94 14.21 11.91 12.50
C ARG A 94 12.89 12.48 13.03
N VAL A 95 11.82 11.68 13.08
CA VAL A 95 10.54 12.10 13.64
C VAL A 95 10.65 12.28 15.15
N GLU A 96 11.23 11.31 15.85
CA GLU A 96 11.39 11.34 17.31
C GLU A 96 12.31 12.47 17.77
N ALA A 97 13.40 12.72 17.05
CA ALA A 97 14.34 13.82 17.35
C ALA A 97 13.70 15.22 17.26
N GLN A 98 12.57 15.38 16.56
CA GLN A 98 11.84 16.65 16.52
C GLN A 98 10.99 16.88 17.77
N GLY A 99 10.66 15.82 18.54
CA GLY A 99 9.88 15.89 19.78
C GLY A 99 8.42 16.34 19.64
N LYS A 100 7.88 16.38 18.41
CA LYS A 100 6.52 16.91 18.14
C LYS A 100 5.46 15.83 17.96
N GLN A 101 5.86 14.63 17.55
CA GLN A 101 4.95 13.54 17.22
C GLN A 101 5.64 12.19 17.41
N LEU A 102 4.83 11.15 17.63
CA LEU A 102 5.32 9.77 17.68
C LEU A 102 5.69 9.27 16.28
N SER A 103 6.66 8.36 16.20
CA SER A 103 7.04 7.71 14.94
C SER A 103 6.22 6.44 14.69
N ASP A 104 6.32 5.90 13.48
CA ASP A 104 5.78 4.57 13.14
C ASP A 104 6.29 3.47 14.09
N ARG A 105 7.46 3.62 14.72
CA ARG A 105 7.93 2.66 15.74
C ARG A 105 6.91 2.50 16.87
N ALA A 106 6.41 3.61 17.41
CA ALA A 106 5.44 3.60 18.49
C ALA A 106 4.08 3.07 17.99
N TYR A 107 3.58 3.61 16.88
CA TYR A 107 2.28 3.18 16.33
C TYR A 107 2.26 1.70 15.96
N ARG A 108 3.31 1.17 15.31
CA ARG A 108 3.34 -0.25 14.92
C ARG A 108 3.55 -1.18 16.10
N SER A 109 4.30 -0.73 17.10
CA SER A 109 4.48 -1.54 18.30
C SER A 109 3.21 -1.60 19.16
N SER A 110 2.34 -0.58 19.13
CA SER A 110 1.08 -0.59 19.87
C SER A 110 -0.04 -1.38 19.21
N GLU A 111 0.11 -1.80 17.94
CA GLU A 111 -0.93 -2.54 17.24
C GLU A 111 -1.16 -3.94 17.88
N PRO A 112 -2.41 -4.46 17.87
CA PRO A 112 -2.75 -5.73 18.51
C PRO A 112 -1.89 -6.91 18.07
N TRP A 113 -1.49 -6.94 16.80
CA TRP A 113 -0.65 -8.02 16.25
C TRP A 113 0.78 -8.00 16.80
N ALA A 114 1.29 -6.83 17.16
CA ALA A 114 2.60 -6.67 17.76
C ALA A 114 2.56 -7.03 19.24
N GLN A 115 1.52 -6.56 19.95
CA GLN A 115 1.31 -6.85 21.36
C GLN A 115 1.15 -8.35 21.64
N GLN A 116 0.48 -9.10 20.75
CA GLN A 116 0.33 -10.55 20.87
C GLN A 116 1.63 -11.33 20.74
N GLY A 117 2.67 -10.76 20.10
CA GLY A 117 3.98 -11.39 19.96
C GLY A 117 5.03 -10.83 20.92
N TRP A 118 4.64 -10.02 21.91
CA TRP A 118 5.59 -9.31 22.77
C TRP A 118 6.49 -10.27 23.56
N GLU A 119 5.91 -11.27 24.21
CA GLU A 119 6.67 -12.27 24.99
C GLU A 119 7.61 -13.07 24.08
N ASP A 120 7.14 -13.51 22.91
CA ASP A 120 7.96 -14.21 21.91
C ASP A 120 9.19 -13.39 21.51
N VAL A 121 9.07 -12.07 21.39
CA VAL A 121 10.18 -11.17 21.06
C VAL A 121 11.23 -11.16 22.17
N ILE A 122 10.80 -11.07 23.43
CA ILE A 122 11.71 -11.06 24.58
C ILE A 122 12.43 -12.39 24.71
N ASP A 123 11.69 -13.49 24.64
CA ASP A 123 12.24 -14.85 24.80
C ASP A 123 13.19 -15.23 23.65
N THR A 124 12.90 -14.77 22.43
CA THR A 124 13.75 -15.05 21.27
C THR A 124 15.06 -14.25 21.29
N GLY A 125 15.05 -13.03 21.83
CA GLY A 125 16.20 -12.12 21.81
C GLY A 125 16.62 -11.69 20.40
N ALA A 126 17.90 -11.36 20.24
CA ALA A 126 18.45 -10.87 18.96
C ALA A 126 18.73 -11.98 17.94
N ASP A 127 19.29 -13.09 18.40
CA ASP A 127 19.89 -14.12 17.54
C ASP A 127 18.91 -15.23 17.15
N GLY A 128 17.80 -15.38 17.87
CA GLY A 128 16.81 -16.41 17.61
C GLY A 128 16.00 -16.16 16.33
N ASP A 129 15.46 -17.24 15.78
CA ASP A 129 14.55 -17.18 14.64
C ASP A 129 13.12 -16.98 15.13
N ILE A 130 12.51 -15.83 14.81
CA ILE A 130 11.10 -15.54 15.09
C ILE A 130 10.26 -15.60 13.82
N ASP A 131 9.01 -16.05 13.92
CA ASP A 131 8.05 -15.93 12.83
C ASP A 131 7.25 -14.63 12.99
N PRO A 132 7.07 -13.83 11.93
CA PRO A 132 6.33 -12.58 12.03
C PRO A 132 4.84 -12.85 12.23
N THR A 133 4.14 -11.96 12.94
CA THR A 133 2.67 -11.95 13.04
C THR A 133 2.03 -11.06 11.97
N TYR A 134 2.79 -10.14 11.38
CA TYR A 134 2.40 -9.33 10.22
C TYR A 134 3.33 -9.64 9.03
N LEU A 135 2.75 -10.10 7.93
CA LEU A 135 3.52 -10.42 6.73
C LEU A 135 2.91 -9.81 5.48
N GLU A 136 3.71 -9.04 4.75
CA GLU A 136 3.44 -8.59 3.39
C GLU A 136 4.33 -9.35 2.40
N VAL A 137 3.72 -9.91 1.35
CA VAL A 137 4.43 -10.68 0.31
C VAL A 137 4.09 -10.17 -1.07
N ASN A 138 5.14 -9.88 -1.84
CA ASN A 138 5.10 -9.72 -3.28
C ASN A 138 5.55 -11.04 -3.94
N PHE A 139 4.60 -11.75 -4.56
CA PHE A 139 4.85 -13.02 -5.25
C PHE A 139 5.36 -12.86 -6.68
N ASN A 140 5.06 -11.74 -7.34
CA ASN A 140 5.19 -11.63 -8.79
C ASN A 140 5.45 -10.18 -9.25
N HIS A 141 6.00 -10.04 -10.46
CA HIS A 141 6.12 -8.76 -11.15
C HIS A 141 5.17 -8.67 -12.36
N ALA A 142 4.31 -9.67 -12.56
CA ALA A 142 3.37 -9.72 -13.66
C ALA A 142 2.26 -8.69 -13.40
N CYS A 143 2.12 -7.70 -14.28
CA CYS A 143 1.08 -6.69 -14.19
C CYS A 143 0.56 -6.37 -15.58
N ASN A 144 -0.75 -6.22 -15.70
CA ASN A 144 -1.41 -5.81 -16.94
C ASN A 144 -1.34 -4.30 -17.18
N LEU A 145 -0.95 -3.51 -16.17
CA LEU A 145 -0.84 -2.05 -16.24
C LEU A 145 0.61 -1.57 -16.18
N ALA A 146 0.84 -0.39 -16.72
CA ALA A 146 2.09 0.33 -16.67
C ALA A 146 1.87 1.79 -16.22
N CYS A 147 1.39 1.96 -14.98
CA CYS A 147 1.10 3.27 -14.37
C CYS A 147 2.29 4.23 -14.45
N SER A 148 2.05 5.51 -14.72
CA SER A 148 3.07 6.52 -15.08
C SER A 148 4.19 6.69 -14.04
N TYR A 149 3.92 6.42 -12.77
CA TYR A 149 4.87 6.51 -11.65
C TYR A 149 5.43 5.14 -11.20
N CYS A 150 5.03 4.05 -11.87
CA CYS A 150 5.53 2.70 -11.60
C CYS A 150 6.85 2.44 -12.37
N SER A 151 7.36 1.20 -12.31
CA SER A 151 8.68 0.85 -12.82
C SER A 151 8.76 -0.60 -13.32
N PRO A 152 9.72 -0.92 -14.22
CA PRO A 152 9.81 -2.23 -14.89
C PRO A 152 10.20 -3.40 -13.98
N HIS A 153 10.71 -3.15 -12.77
CA HIS A 153 10.96 -4.23 -11.80
C HIS A 153 9.69 -4.64 -11.03
N LEU A 154 8.61 -3.86 -11.14
CA LEU A 154 7.33 -4.10 -10.48
C LEU A 154 6.21 -4.45 -11.46
N SER A 155 6.34 -4.10 -12.75
CA SER A 155 5.33 -4.41 -13.78
C SER A 155 5.98 -4.97 -15.04
N SER A 156 5.51 -6.14 -15.46
CA SER A 156 5.88 -6.77 -16.73
C SER A 156 5.46 -5.91 -17.93
N LYS A 157 4.31 -5.22 -17.87
CA LYS A 157 3.89 -4.29 -18.93
C LYS A 157 4.86 -3.11 -19.07
N TRP A 158 5.39 -2.61 -17.95
CA TRP A 158 6.47 -1.62 -17.98
C TRP A 158 7.76 -2.21 -18.56
N ALA A 159 8.13 -3.44 -18.17
CA ALA A 159 9.32 -4.09 -18.70
C ALA A 159 9.24 -4.31 -20.22
N GLU A 160 8.07 -4.66 -20.76
CA GLU A 160 7.82 -4.73 -22.20
C GLU A 160 8.12 -3.40 -22.91
N ASP A 161 7.57 -2.29 -22.40
CA ASP A 161 7.81 -0.96 -22.98
C ASP A 161 9.30 -0.59 -22.95
N ILE A 162 9.98 -0.76 -21.82
CA ILE A 162 11.40 -0.40 -21.70
C ILE A 162 12.28 -1.29 -22.57
N ASN A 163 11.98 -2.58 -22.72
CA ASN A 163 12.74 -3.46 -23.62
C ASN A 163 12.56 -3.06 -25.09
N ALA A 164 11.37 -2.60 -25.49
CA ALA A 164 11.10 -2.20 -26.87
C ALA A 164 11.67 -0.82 -27.21
N ASN A 165 11.58 0.13 -26.27
CA ASN A 165 11.78 1.56 -26.54
C ASN A 165 12.93 2.19 -25.74
N GLY A 166 13.55 1.45 -24.82
CA GLY A 166 14.55 1.97 -23.88
C GLY A 166 13.96 2.81 -22.74
N PRO A 167 14.82 3.27 -21.81
CA PRO A 167 14.41 4.13 -20.69
C PRO A 167 13.77 5.44 -21.17
N TYR A 168 12.96 6.06 -20.31
CA TYR A 168 12.33 7.34 -20.63
C TYR A 168 13.39 8.46 -20.60
N PRO A 169 13.32 9.43 -21.54
CA PRO A 169 14.38 10.39 -21.79
C PRO A 169 14.32 11.61 -20.85
N THR A 170 14.11 11.39 -19.55
CA THR A 170 14.32 12.42 -18.52
C THR A 170 15.81 12.78 -18.39
N LYS A 171 16.15 13.87 -17.68
CA LYS A 171 17.53 14.35 -17.50
C LYS A 171 18.49 13.23 -17.08
N VAL A 172 18.06 12.40 -16.12
CA VAL A 172 18.64 11.08 -15.86
C VAL A 172 17.67 10.05 -16.41
N PRO A 173 18.09 9.10 -17.28
CA PRO A 173 17.19 8.13 -17.89
C PRO A 173 16.34 7.38 -16.85
N HIS A 174 15.02 7.54 -16.94
CA HIS A 174 14.10 6.96 -15.96
C HIS A 174 13.70 5.53 -16.36
N ASN A 175 13.50 4.69 -15.34
CA ASN A 175 13.07 3.30 -15.50
C ASN A 175 14.02 2.44 -16.34
N SER A 176 15.33 2.66 -16.24
CA SER A 176 16.33 1.78 -16.86
C SER A 176 16.32 0.38 -16.23
N ILE A 177 16.11 -0.65 -17.04
CA ILE A 177 16.21 -2.06 -16.62
C ILE A 177 17.64 -2.39 -16.18
N ASP A 178 18.66 -1.88 -16.88
CA ASP A 178 20.06 -2.16 -16.56
C ASP A 178 20.45 -1.60 -15.19
N TYR A 179 19.90 -0.43 -14.81
CA TYR A 179 20.05 0.12 -13.47
C TYR A 179 19.44 -0.81 -12.40
N PHE A 180 18.21 -1.30 -12.61
CA PHE A 180 17.59 -2.22 -11.65
C PHE A 180 18.33 -3.55 -11.55
N LYS A 181 18.95 -4.02 -12.65
CA LYS A 181 19.84 -5.19 -12.63
C LYS A 181 21.11 -4.90 -11.85
N SER A 182 21.74 -3.74 -12.04
CA SER A 182 23.02 -3.41 -11.37
C SER A 182 22.89 -3.31 -9.85
N ILE A 183 21.72 -2.91 -9.35
CA ILE A 183 21.43 -2.87 -7.90
C ILE A 183 20.76 -4.16 -7.37
N GLY A 184 20.56 -5.17 -8.22
CA GLY A 184 19.95 -6.45 -7.82
C GLY A 184 18.45 -6.39 -7.49
N HIS A 185 17.74 -5.36 -7.97
CA HIS A 185 16.30 -5.16 -7.74
C HIS A 185 15.41 -5.72 -8.86
N TYR A 186 15.99 -6.07 -10.02
CA TYR A 186 15.23 -6.63 -11.13
C TYR A 186 14.74 -8.05 -10.82
N PRO A 187 13.50 -8.42 -11.17
CA PRO A 187 12.92 -9.71 -10.84
C PRO A 187 13.66 -10.88 -11.51
N ILE A 188 13.73 -12.00 -10.80
CA ILE A 188 14.14 -13.29 -11.31
C ILE A 188 13.13 -13.70 -12.39
N PRO A 189 13.58 -13.97 -13.63
CA PRO A 189 12.70 -14.42 -14.70
C PRO A 189 11.93 -15.70 -14.33
N ASN A 190 10.65 -15.79 -14.70
CA ASN A 190 9.80 -16.97 -14.38
C ASN A 190 10.33 -18.30 -14.95
N ARG A 191 11.24 -18.26 -15.93
CA ARG A 191 11.90 -19.44 -16.51
C ARG A 191 13.07 -19.96 -15.66
N GLU A 192 13.49 -19.21 -14.66
CA GLU A 192 14.59 -19.54 -13.75
C GLU A 192 14.03 -20.06 -12.42
N GLU A 193 14.80 -20.90 -11.74
CA GLU A 193 14.45 -21.39 -10.39
C GLU A 193 14.39 -20.21 -9.42
N ASN A 194 13.31 -20.12 -8.63
CA ASN A 194 13.16 -19.08 -7.61
C ASN A 194 13.21 -19.73 -6.21
N PRO A 195 14.38 -19.74 -5.54
CA PRO A 195 14.54 -20.39 -4.24
C PRO A 195 13.70 -19.72 -3.16
N TYR A 196 13.33 -18.45 -3.31
CA TYR A 196 12.55 -17.71 -2.34
C TYR A 196 11.09 -18.14 -2.34
N VAL A 197 10.48 -18.34 -3.52
CA VAL A 197 9.11 -18.85 -3.64
C VAL A 197 9.02 -20.28 -3.11
N GLU A 198 10.00 -21.13 -3.41
CA GLU A 198 10.06 -22.48 -2.86
C GLU A 198 10.20 -22.49 -1.34
N ALA A 199 11.10 -21.66 -0.79
CA ALA A 199 11.26 -21.50 0.65
C ALA A 199 9.98 -21.00 1.31
N PHE A 200 9.28 -20.02 0.70
CA PHE A 200 8.01 -19.51 1.23
C PHE A 200 6.99 -20.65 1.38
N TRP A 201 6.84 -21.51 0.37
CA TRP A 201 5.89 -22.61 0.43
C TRP A 201 6.30 -23.74 1.38
N LYS A 202 7.60 -23.93 1.63
CA LYS A 202 8.08 -24.82 2.69
C LYS A 202 7.79 -24.25 4.08
N TRP A 203 7.87 -22.93 4.25
CA TRP A 203 7.59 -22.24 5.51
C TRP A 203 6.10 -22.11 5.81
N TRP A 204 5.28 -21.97 4.77
CA TRP A 204 3.86 -21.60 4.88
C TRP A 204 3.05 -22.41 5.91
N PRO A 205 3.17 -23.75 6.00
CA PRO A 205 2.42 -24.53 6.99
C PRO A 205 2.72 -24.16 8.45
N ASP A 206 3.97 -23.78 8.75
CA ASP A 206 4.41 -23.38 10.09
C ASP A 206 4.13 -21.90 10.38
N LEU A 207 4.25 -21.08 9.34
CA LEU A 207 4.03 -19.62 9.41
C LEU A 207 2.56 -19.26 9.54
N TYR A 208 1.71 -19.87 8.71
CA TYR A 208 0.28 -19.53 8.64
C TYR A 208 -0.41 -19.57 10.02
N PRO A 209 -0.22 -20.59 10.89
CA PRO A 209 -0.66 -20.62 12.29
C PRO A 209 -0.38 -19.34 13.10
N LYS A 210 0.73 -18.65 12.82
CA LYS A 210 1.26 -17.56 13.64
C LYS A 210 0.85 -16.17 13.13
N LEU A 211 0.43 -16.07 11.88
CA LEU A 211 0.02 -14.79 11.28
C LEU A 211 -1.28 -14.27 11.90
N LYS A 212 -1.31 -12.94 12.11
CA LYS A 212 -2.50 -12.14 12.46
C LYS A 212 -2.89 -11.21 11.31
N HIS A 213 -1.91 -10.81 10.50
CA HIS A 213 -2.11 -10.08 9.26
C HIS A 213 -1.29 -10.68 8.13
N PHE A 214 -1.96 -10.95 7.00
CA PHE A 214 -1.31 -11.35 5.77
C PHE A 214 -1.74 -10.44 4.62
N ARG A 215 -0.79 -9.82 3.93
CA ARG A 215 -1.05 -8.93 2.79
C ARG A 215 -0.34 -9.43 1.55
N MET A 216 -1.11 -9.59 0.48
CA MET A 216 -0.59 -9.93 -0.84
C MET A 216 -0.49 -8.68 -1.71
N THR A 217 0.70 -8.46 -2.25
CA THR A 217 1.03 -7.41 -3.22
C THR A 217 1.80 -8.04 -4.39
N GLY A 218 2.56 -7.25 -5.14
CA GLY A 218 3.23 -7.65 -6.37
C GLY A 218 2.44 -7.27 -7.60
N GLY A 219 3.12 -7.19 -8.75
CA GLY A 219 2.71 -6.40 -9.92
C GLY A 219 1.21 -6.16 -10.00
N GLU A 220 0.47 -7.16 -10.44
CA GLU A 220 -0.94 -7.34 -10.11
C GLU A 220 -1.11 -8.72 -9.46
N PRO A 221 -1.51 -8.83 -8.18
CA PRO A 221 -1.57 -10.12 -7.49
C PRO A 221 -2.57 -11.09 -8.13
N LEU A 222 -3.64 -10.58 -8.73
CA LEU A 222 -4.62 -11.42 -9.43
C LEU A 222 -4.10 -11.99 -10.77
N MET A 223 -2.86 -11.70 -11.16
CA MET A 223 -2.17 -12.34 -12.29
C MET A 223 -1.31 -13.53 -11.86
N ASP A 224 -1.20 -13.83 -10.56
CA ASP A 224 -0.27 -14.84 -10.06
C ASP A 224 -0.95 -16.04 -9.40
N LYS A 225 -0.42 -17.23 -9.71
CA LYS A 225 -0.93 -18.50 -9.20
C LYS A 225 -0.71 -18.68 -7.70
N ASN A 226 0.32 -18.08 -7.11
CA ASN A 226 0.60 -18.22 -5.68
C ASN A 226 -0.43 -17.46 -4.85
N THR A 227 -0.92 -16.32 -5.33
CA THR A 227 -2.05 -15.60 -4.72
C THR A 227 -3.27 -16.50 -4.60
N PHE A 228 -3.67 -17.16 -5.69
CA PHE A 228 -4.78 -18.10 -5.63
C PHE A 228 -4.48 -19.33 -4.76
N ARG A 229 -3.24 -19.85 -4.77
CA ARG A 229 -2.85 -20.95 -3.88
C ARG A 229 -2.99 -20.58 -2.39
N VAL A 230 -2.72 -19.33 -2.01
CA VAL A 230 -2.98 -18.86 -0.65
C VAL A 230 -4.49 -18.85 -0.37
N LEU A 231 -5.30 -18.31 -1.28
CA LEU A 231 -6.75 -18.26 -1.10
C LEU A 231 -7.37 -19.66 -1.00
N ASP A 232 -6.95 -20.58 -1.86
CA ASP A 232 -7.36 -21.99 -1.82
C ASP A 232 -6.97 -22.63 -0.47
N TYR A 233 -5.76 -22.34 0.04
CA TYR A 233 -5.33 -22.82 1.36
C TYR A 233 -6.23 -22.30 2.50
N VAL A 234 -6.70 -21.05 2.43
CA VAL A 234 -7.63 -20.48 3.42
C VAL A 234 -9.01 -21.14 3.34
N VAL A 235 -9.50 -21.44 2.14
CA VAL A 235 -10.76 -22.17 1.94
C VAL A 235 -10.72 -23.50 2.69
N ASP A 236 -9.62 -24.23 2.56
CA ASP A 236 -9.42 -25.54 3.16
C ASP A 236 -9.15 -25.47 4.68
N ASN A 237 -8.33 -24.50 5.13
CA ASN A 237 -7.74 -24.52 6.47
C ASN A 237 -8.21 -23.41 7.43
N GLY A 238 -9.11 -22.51 7.00
CA GLY A 238 -9.81 -21.46 7.78
C GLY A 238 -9.13 -20.90 9.04
N ARG A 239 -8.91 -19.59 9.11
CA ARG A 239 -8.28 -18.91 10.25
C ARG A 239 -9.05 -17.69 10.73
N LYS A 240 -9.97 -17.94 11.66
CA LYS A 240 -10.88 -16.94 12.22
C LYS A 240 -10.21 -15.79 12.96
N ASP A 241 -8.92 -15.86 13.26
CA ASP A 241 -8.13 -14.81 13.91
C ASP A 241 -7.14 -14.12 12.95
N LEU A 242 -7.17 -14.45 11.66
CA LEU A 242 -6.30 -13.89 10.62
C LEU A 242 -7.05 -12.84 9.81
N ASN A 243 -6.46 -11.66 9.67
CA ASN A 243 -6.86 -10.64 8.72
C ASN A 243 -6.07 -10.78 7.43
N MET A 244 -6.75 -10.88 6.30
CA MET A 244 -6.10 -10.96 5.00
C MET A 244 -6.41 -9.75 4.13
N SER A 245 -5.45 -9.34 3.32
CA SER A 245 -5.67 -8.28 2.33
C SER A 245 -4.91 -8.48 1.05
N ILE A 246 -5.40 -7.86 -0.01
CA ILE A 246 -4.80 -7.87 -1.34
C ILE A 246 -4.82 -6.46 -1.92
N THR A 247 -3.78 -6.05 -2.63
CA THR A 247 -3.75 -4.75 -3.35
C THR A 247 -3.82 -5.00 -4.84
N SER A 248 -4.90 -4.54 -5.48
CA SER A 248 -5.17 -4.78 -6.90
C SER A 248 -5.53 -3.48 -7.62
N ASN A 249 -5.24 -3.44 -8.92
CA ASN A 249 -5.79 -2.42 -9.81
C ASN A 249 -7.27 -2.66 -10.15
N ALA A 250 -7.83 -3.83 -9.80
CA ALA A 250 -9.22 -4.23 -10.04
C ALA A 250 -9.70 -4.17 -11.50
N SER A 251 -8.78 -4.00 -12.46
CA SER A 251 -9.02 -3.99 -13.91
C SER A 251 -8.26 -5.14 -14.57
N VAL A 252 -8.48 -6.35 -14.07
CA VAL A 252 -7.79 -7.58 -14.50
C VAL A 252 -8.67 -8.41 -15.42
N PRO A 253 -8.13 -9.44 -16.12
CA PRO A 253 -8.95 -10.34 -16.92
C PRO A 253 -10.11 -10.92 -16.12
N GLU A 254 -11.31 -10.93 -16.71
CA GLU A 254 -12.56 -11.29 -16.05
C GLU A 254 -12.49 -12.64 -15.33
N LYS A 255 -11.86 -13.65 -15.94
CA LYS A 255 -11.66 -14.97 -15.32
C LYS A 255 -10.96 -14.88 -13.97
N ASN A 256 -9.93 -14.05 -13.85
CA ASN A 256 -9.15 -13.91 -12.62
C ASN A 256 -9.97 -13.15 -11.57
N TRP A 257 -10.69 -12.10 -12.00
CA TRP A 257 -11.58 -11.34 -11.11
C TRP A 257 -12.70 -12.22 -10.55
N ASN A 258 -13.40 -12.96 -11.41
CA ASN A 258 -14.51 -13.82 -11.01
C ASN A 258 -14.02 -14.91 -10.04
N ARG A 259 -12.91 -15.60 -10.36
CA ARG A 259 -12.31 -16.57 -9.43
C ARG A 259 -12.00 -15.93 -8.07
N PHE A 260 -11.41 -14.74 -8.07
CA PHE A 260 -11.09 -14.02 -6.84
C PHE A 260 -12.34 -13.72 -6.02
N VAL A 261 -13.37 -13.11 -6.62
CA VAL A 261 -14.60 -12.76 -5.91
C VAL A 261 -15.37 -14.01 -5.45
N ASP A 262 -15.44 -15.07 -6.26
CA ASP A 262 -16.04 -16.35 -5.86
C ASP A 262 -15.36 -16.91 -4.61
N THR A 263 -14.02 -16.91 -4.61
CA THR A 263 -13.23 -17.46 -3.51
C THR A 263 -13.38 -16.62 -2.24
N VAL A 264 -13.29 -15.29 -2.35
CA VAL A 264 -13.46 -14.40 -1.18
C VAL A 264 -14.90 -14.39 -0.68
N SER A 265 -15.90 -14.48 -1.58
CA SER A 265 -17.31 -14.63 -1.20
C SER A 265 -17.49 -15.84 -0.29
N PHE A 266 -16.98 -17.01 -0.70
CA PHE A 266 -16.97 -18.22 0.13
C PHE A 266 -16.24 -18.00 1.47
N ILE A 267 -15.03 -17.41 1.45
CA ILE A 267 -14.26 -17.13 2.66
C ILE A 267 -15.07 -16.29 3.65
N THR A 268 -15.77 -15.26 3.17
CA THR A 268 -16.58 -14.36 4.02
C THR A 268 -17.92 -14.98 4.44
N GLU A 269 -18.54 -15.81 3.61
CA GLU A 269 -19.81 -16.47 3.93
C GLU A 269 -19.65 -17.49 5.05
N TYR A 270 -18.57 -18.27 4.99
CA TYR A 270 -18.27 -19.33 5.96
C TYR A 270 -17.34 -18.89 7.10
N ASP A 271 -17.15 -17.58 7.27
CA ASP A 271 -16.32 -16.96 8.31
C ASP A 271 -14.95 -17.66 8.44
N LYS A 272 -14.28 -17.89 7.30
CA LYS A 272 -12.97 -18.56 7.19
C LYS A 272 -11.81 -17.65 7.59
N LEU A 273 -12.04 -16.35 7.76
CA LEU A 273 -11.07 -15.35 8.22
C LEU A 273 -11.74 -14.37 9.19
N GLU A 274 -10.95 -13.63 9.98
CA GLU A 274 -11.47 -12.51 10.78
C GLU A 274 -11.98 -11.40 9.85
N SER A 275 -11.19 -11.04 8.83
CA SER A 275 -11.61 -10.09 7.80
C SER A 275 -10.83 -10.26 6.50
N PHE A 276 -11.45 -9.84 5.39
CA PHE A 276 -10.81 -9.72 4.09
C PHE A 276 -10.94 -8.30 3.55
N ARG A 277 -9.80 -7.68 3.21
CA ARG A 277 -9.76 -6.32 2.66
C ARG A 277 -9.13 -6.29 1.26
N LEU A 278 -9.90 -5.79 0.31
CA LEU A 278 -9.42 -5.41 -1.01
C LEU A 278 -8.93 -3.96 -0.98
N PHE A 279 -7.65 -3.74 -1.19
CA PHE A 279 -7.11 -2.42 -1.51
C PHE A 279 -7.20 -2.21 -3.02
N VAL A 280 -7.85 -1.14 -3.44
CA VAL A 280 -8.05 -0.77 -4.86
C VAL A 280 -7.21 0.44 -5.15
N SER A 281 -6.21 0.32 -6.02
CA SER A 281 -5.45 1.50 -6.44
C SER A 281 -6.18 2.24 -7.55
N VAL A 282 -6.39 3.55 -7.42
CA VAL A 282 -6.95 4.44 -8.45
C VAL A 282 -6.68 5.89 -8.06
N ASP A 283 -6.24 6.74 -9.00
CA ASP A 283 -5.64 8.04 -8.66
C ASP A 283 -6.42 9.25 -9.22
N GLY A 284 -7.55 9.01 -9.88
CA GLY A 284 -8.41 10.02 -10.49
C GLY A 284 -9.76 9.41 -10.89
N TRP A 285 -10.52 10.10 -11.73
CA TRP A 285 -11.79 9.60 -12.26
C TRP A 285 -11.75 9.45 -13.79
N GLY A 286 -12.32 8.36 -14.32
CA GLY A 286 -12.46 8.15 -15.77
C GLY A 286 -11.13 8.29 -16.53
N GLU A 287 -11.14 9.01 -17.65
CA GLU A 287 -9.98 9.20 -18.53
C GLU A 287 -8.72 9.71 -17.81
N GLN A 288 -8.85 10.56 -16.78
CA GLN A 288 -7.67 11.02 -16.01
C GLN A 288 -7.03 9.85 -15.24
N ALA A 289 -7.84 8.94 -14.70
CA ALA A 289 -7.33 7.74 -14.03
C ALA A 289 -6.68 6.79 -15.04
N GLU A 290 -7.28 6.63 -16.21
CA GLU A 290 -6.79 5.75 -17.29
C GLU A 290 -5.45 6.24 -17.83
N TYR A 291 -5.32 7.55 -18.06
CA TYR A 291 -4.07 8.17 -18.50
C TYR A 291 -2.93 7.94 -17.49
N MET A 292 -3.18 8.11 -16.18
CA MET A 292 -2.15 7.85 -15.17
C MET A 292 -1.80 6.36 -15.04
N ARG A 293 -2.74 5.46 -15.38
CA ARG A 293 -2.65 4.03 -15.08
C ARG A 293 -2.79 3.14 -16.32
N ASP A 294 -2.29 3.59 -17.46
CA ASP A 294 -2.46 2.91 -18.76
C ASP A 294 -2.03 1.42 -18.74
N PRO A 295 -2.80 0.49 -19.34
CA PRO A 295 -4.11 0.67 -20.01
C PRO A 295 -5.29 0.32 -19.07
N LEU A 296 -5.41 1.01 -17.93
CA LEU A 296 -6.55 0.84 -17.02
C LEU A 296 -7.87 1.05 -17.79
N ASP A 297 -8.85 0.20 -17.53
CA ASP A 297 -10.26 0.44 -17.89
C ASP A 297 -11.00 0.83 -16.61
N PHE A 298 -11.37 2.11 -16.50
CA PHE A 298 -11.96 2.66 -15.29
C PHE A 298 -13.34 2.05 -15.01
N ASP A 299 -14.13 1.79 -16.03
CA ASP A 299 -15.48 1.22 -15.90
C ASP A 299 -15.41 -0.24 -15.45
N VAL A 300 -14.44 -1.01 -15.96
CA VAL A 300 -14.16 -2.38 -15.49
C VAL A 300 -13.77 -2.34 -14.02
N LEU A 301 -12.83 -1.46 -13.62
CA LEU A 301 -12.45 -1.28 -12.21
C LEU A 301 -13.67 -1.00 -11.34
N TRP A 302 -14.48 -0.01 -11.73
CA TRP A 302 -15.62 0.43 -10.92
C TRP A 302 -16.71 -0.64 -10.82
N ARG A 303 -16.98 -1.35 -11.91
CA ARG A 303 -17.89 -2.52 -11.94
C ARG A 303 -17.38 -3.64 -11.06
N ASN A 304 -16.09 -3.92 -11.11
CA ASN A 304 -15.44 -4.97 -10.32
C ASN A 304 -15.51 -4.66 -8.82
N VAL A 305 -15.26 -3.42 -8.41
CA VAL A 305 -15.43 -3.01 -7.00
C VAL A 305 -16.88 -3.19 -6.53
N ASN A 306 -17.86 -2.78 -7.34
CA ASN A 306 -19.28 -3.01 -7.03
C ASN A 306 -19.60 -4.52 -6.94
N ASN A 307 -19.07 -5.33 -7.85
CA ASN A 307 -19.22 -6.79 -7.84
C ASN A 307 -18.68 -7.40 -6.54
N TYR A 308 -17.48 -7.01 -6.11
CA TYR A 308 -16.88 -7.48 -4.85
C TYR A 308 -17.73 -7.08 -3.62
N LEU A 309 -18.16 -5.82 -3.54
CA LEU A 309 -18.96 -5.33 -2.41
C LEU A 309 -20.34 -5.99 -2.34
N ASN A 310 -20.97 -6.26 -3.49
CA ASN A 310 -22.26 -6.96 -3.55
C ASN A 310 -22.16 -8.44 -3.15
N ARG A 311 -21.05 -9.11 -3.47
CA ARG A 311 -20.93 -10.57 -3.33
C ARG A 311 -20.25 -11.04 -2.05
N THR A 312 -19.56 -10.15 -1.35
CA THR A 312 -18.91 -10.48 -0.07
C THR A 312 -19.78 -10.02 1.10
N LYS A 313 -19.96 -10.87 2.12
CA LYS A 313 -20.85 -10.63 3.26
C LYS A 313 -20.41 -9.42 4.10
N ASP A 314 -19.12 -9.39 4.47
CA ASP A 314 -18.51 -8.33 5.28
C ASP A 314 -17.14 -7.89 4.70
N GLY A 315 -16.90 -8.17 3.40
CA GLY A 315 -15.65 -7.81 2.72
C GLY A 315 -15.46 -6.29 2.67
N LEU A 316 -14.22 -5.84 2.89
CA LEU A 316 -13.86 -4.43 2.99
C LEU A 316 -13.14 -3.96 1.72
N VAL A 317 -13.36 -2.71 1.33
CA VAL A 317 -12.64 -2.02 0.26
C VAL A 317 -11.92 -0.81 0.83
N THR A 318 -10.65 -0.62 0.48
CA THR A 318 -9.94 0.63 0.69
C THR A 318 -9.38 1.12 -0.63
N PHE A 319 -9.84 2.27 -1.11
CA PHE A 319 -9.19 2.94 -2.23
C PHE A 319 -7.84 3.52 -1.77
N ILE A 320 -6.75 3.14 -2.42
CA ILE A 320 -5.44 3.77 -2.25
C ILE A 320 -5.27 4.74 -3.42
N VAL A 321 -5.34 6.02 -3.12
CA VAL A 321 -5.22 7.12 -4.09
C VAL A 321 -3.84 7.73 -3.94
N THR A 322 -2.91 7.35 -4.81
CA THR A 322 -1.57 7.94 -4.86
C THR A 322 -1.66 9.34 -5.44
N LEU A 323 -1.86 10.32 -4.55
CA LEU A 323 -2.06 11.71 -4.92
C LEU A 323 -0.79 12.24 -5.58
N ASN A 324 -0.95 12.59 -6.85
CA ASN A 324 0.05 13.21 -7.69
C ASN A 324 -0.59 14.42 -8.39
N MET A 325 0.18 15.24 -9.11
CA MET A 325 -0.39 16.47 -9.69
C MET A 325 -1.56 16.21 -10.66
N LEU A 326 -1.55 15.07 -11.36
CA LEU A 326 -2.58 14.69 -12.33
C LEU A 326 -3.84 14.11 -11.67
N SER A 327 -3.79 13.77 -10.38
CA SER A 327 -4.97 13.42 -9.61
C SER A 327 -5.92 14.60 -9.43
N MET A 328 -5.36 15.80 -9.29
CA MET A 328 -6.08 16.98 -8.77
C MET A 328 -7.31 17.36 -9.57
N PRO A 329 -7.28 17.43 -10.92
CA PRO A 329 -8.45 17.86 -11.69
C PRO A 329 -9.71 17.02 -11.47
N SER A 330 -9.55 15.73 -11.13
CA SER A 330 -10.66 14.79 -10.97
C SER A 330 -10.81 14.23 -9.54
N ILE A 331 -10.00 14.68 -8.57
CA ILE A 331 -9.94 14.08 -7.24
C ILE A 331 -11.26 14.19 -6.47
N LYS A 332 -11.95 15.34 -6.57
CA LYS A 332 -13.25 15.54 -5.92
C LYS A 332 -14.30 14.59 -6.48
N LYS A 333 -14.32 14.39 -7.80
CA LYS A 333 -15.24 13.46 -8.48
C LYS A 333 -14.99 12.02 -8.03
N LEU A 334 -13.73 11.62 -7.83
CA LEU A 334 -13.40 10.33 -7.23
C LEU A 334 -13.95 10.21 -5.80
N MET A 335 -13.78 11.22 -4.95
CA MET A 335 -14.33 11.19 -3.59
C MET A 335 -15.87 11.16 -3.57
N GLU A 336 -16.53 11.84 -4.51
CA GLU A 336 -17.98 11.76 -4.71
C GLU A 336 -18.43 10.34 -5.07
N GLY A 337 -17.73 9.68 -6.00
CA GLY A 337 -18.00 8.29 -6.36
C GLY A 337 -17.78 7.32 -5.18
N ILE A 338 -16.72 7.52 -4.40
CA ILE A 338 -16.45 6.72 -3.19
C ILE A 338 -17.57 6.92 -2.15
N LEU A 339 -18.03 8.16 -1.95
CA LEU A 339 -19.14 8.45 -1.05
C LEU A 339 -20.44 7.76 -1.52
N GLU A 340 -20.66 7.68 -2.83
CA GLU A 340 -21.81 6.95 -3.40
C GLU A 340 -21.68 5.44 -3.17
N LEU A 341 -20.50 4.85 -3.35
CA LEU A 341 -20.26 3.45 -2.99
C LEU A 341 -20.55 3.18 -1.51
N GLN A 342 -20.19 4.12 -0.61
CA GLN A 342 -20.53 4.01 0.80
C GLN A 342 -22.04 4.01 1.02
N ARG A 343 -22.80 4.87 0.33
CA ARG A 343 -24.29 4.92 0.44
C ARG A 343 -24.95 3.62 0.00
N ILE A 344 -24.41 2.98 -1.03
CA ILE A 344 -24.95 1.74 -1.58
C ILE A 344 -24.56 0.55 -0.71
N HIS A 345 -23.30 0.46 -0.28
CA HIS A 345 -22.72 -0.78 0.24
C HIS A 345 -22.46 -0.81 1.74
N ASN A 346 -22.48 0.33 2.44
CA ASN A 346 -22.35 0.30 3.90
C ASN A 346 -23.62 -0.30 4.52
N VAL A 347 -23.43 -1.29 5.39
CA VAL A 347 -24.54 -2.13 5.86
C VAL A 347 -25.07 -1.56 7.16
N THR A 348 -26.40 -1.51 7.30
CA THR A 348 -27.07 -1.30 8.59
C THR A 348 -27.78 -2.59 8.98
N LYS A 349 -27.42 -3.17 10.13
CA LYS A 349 -28.00 -4.40 10.67
C LYS A 349 -28.70 -4.09 12.01
N THR A 350 -29.62 -4.97 12.40
CA THR A 350 -30.29 -4.92 13.70
C THR A 350 -30.26 -6.31 14.31
N ARG A 351 -29.89 -6.40 15.59
CA ARG A 351 -29.96 -7.65 16.37
C ARG A 351 -30.46 -7.35 17.77
N ARG A 352 -30.75 -8.39 18.56
CA ARG A 352 -30.95 -8.25 20.01
C ARG A 352 -29.61 -8.42 20.74
N ASP A 353 -29.37 -7.63 21.76
CA ASP A 353 -28.30 -7.90 22.73
C ASP A 353 -28.72 -9.01 23.71
N ASP A 354 -27.81 -9.37 24.62
CA ASP A 354 -28.02 -10.44 25.60
C ASP A 354 -29.20 -10.16 26.56
N ASN A 355 -29.61 -8.89 26.68
CA ASN A 355 -30.75 -8.45 27.49
C ASN A 355 -32.05 -8.36 26.66
N GLY A 356 -32.03 -8.80 25.40
CA GLY A 356 -33.17 -8.78 24.50
C GLY A 356 -33.49 -7.41 23.88
N LYS A 357 -32.66 -6.38 24.11
CA LYS A 357 -32.85 -5.03 23.58
C LYS A 357 -32.37 -4.97 22.12
N LEU A 358 -33.15 -4.31 21.27
CA LEU A 358 -32.76 -4.06 19.89
C LEU A 358 -31.54 -3.13 19.84
N ILE A 359 -30.46 -3.63 19.24
CA ILE A 359 -29.25 -2.87 18.94
C ILE A 359 -29.10 -2.73 17.43
N PHE A 360 -28.85 -1.50 17.01
CA PHE A 360 -28.60 -1.11 15.63
C PHE A 360 -27.11 -0.92 15.48
N TYR A 361 -26.53 -1.60 14.51
CA TYR A 361 -25.10 -1.49 14.20
C TYR A 361 -24.93 -1.43 12.69
N GLY A 362 -23.79 -0.97 12.24
CA GLY A 362 -23.49 -0.92 10.84
C GLY A 362 -22.02 -1.16 10.59
N ILE A 363 -21.74 -1.51 9.34
CA ILE A 363 -20.42 -1.89 8.88
C ILE A 363 -20.05 -0.88 7.80
N HIS A 364 -19.08 -0.03 8.12
CA HIS A 364 -18.42 0.83 7.16
C HIS A 364 -17.50 -0.05 6.30
N ARG A 365 -17.81 -0.24 5.03
CA ARG A 365 -17.11 -1.19 4.15
C ARG A 365 -16.14 -0.52 3.19
N VAL A 366 -16.37 0.74 2.83
CA VAL A 366 -15.60 1.45 1.80
C VAL A 366 -14.80 2.60 2.39
N TYR A 367 -13.49 2.45 2.38
CA TYR A 367 -12.52 3.39 2.91
C TYR A 367 -11.71 4.01 1.77
N VAL A 368 -10.96 5.06 2.10
CA VAL A 368 -10.01 5.75 1.24
C VAL A 368 -8.76 6.12 2.03
N ASP A 369 -7.62 5.93 1.38
CA ASP A 369 -6.29 6.32 1.80
C ASP A 369 -5.68 7.17 0.69
N THR A 370 -4.98 8.25 1.05
CA THR A 370 -4.55 9.29 0.11
C THR A 370 -3.07 9.68 0.28
N PRO A 371 -2.13 8.72 0.15
CA PRO A 371 -0.70 9.00 0.26
C PRO A 371 -0.25 9.94 -0.87
N ALA A 372 0.64 10.88 -0.55
CA ALA A 372 1.26 11.76 -1.53
C ALA A 372 2.42 11.06 -2.27
N LEU A 373 2.51 11.26 -3.58
CA LEU A 373 3.62 10.78 -4.40
C LEU A 373 4.88 11.62 -4.14
N HIS A 374 5.91 10.99 -3.57
CA HIS A 374 7.22 11.62 -3.33
C HIS A 374 8.21 11.42 -4.49
N PHE A 375 8.17 10.26 -5.14
CA PHE A 375 9.02 9.91 -6.28
C PHE A 375 8.19 9.21 -7.36
N PRO A 376 8.36 9.54 -8.65
CA PRO A 376 9.29 10.54 -9.17
C PRO A 376 8.85 11.99 -8.91
N ALA A 377 9.82 12.88 -8.70
CA ALA A 377 9.56 14.27 -8.31
C ALA A 377 8.72 15.05 -9.34
N TRP A 378 8.88 14.74 -10.64
CA TRP A 378 8.14 15.42 -11.71
C TRP A 378 6.64 15.11 -11.75
N GLN A 379 6.19 14.04 -11.10
CA GLN A 379 4.75 13.74 -10.98
C GLN A 379 4.20 14.18 -9.62
N SER A 380 5.05 14.58 -8.67
CA SER A 380 4.65 14.94 -7.32
C SER A 380 3.62 16.08 -7.31
N LEU A 381 2.78 16.13 -6.27
CA LEU A 381 1.85 17.25 -6.04
C LEU A 381 2.56 18.60 -6.04
N LYS A 382 3.82 18.65 -5.63
CA LYS A 382 4.63 19.88 -5.57
C LYS A 382 4.85 20.54 -6.93
N VAL A 383 4.66 19.81 -8.04
CA VAL A 383 4.77 20.34 -9.41
C VAL A 383 3.50 21.09 -9.83
N LEU A 384 2.38 20.86 -9.15
CA LEU A 384 1.10 21.49 -9.48
C LEU A 384 1.18 23.02 -9.35
N PRO A 385 0.89 23.77 -10.42
CA PRO A 385 0.83 25.23 -10.34
C PRO A 385 -0.16 25.73 -9.28
N LYS A 386 0.19 26.83 -8.61
CA LYS A 386 -0.50 27.34 -7.41
C LYS A 386 -1.98 27.63 -7.65
N GLU A 387 -2.32 28.11 -8.81
CA GLU A 387 -3.70 28.42 -9.18
C GLU A 387 -4.59 27.19 -9.34
N PHE A 388 -4.04 25.97 -9.43
CA PHE A 388 -4.81 24.71 -9.41
C PHE A 388 -4.92 24.08 -8.02
N TRP A 389 -4.36 24.71 -6.97
CA TRP A 389 -4.47 24.21 -5.60
C TRP A 389 -5.92 24.16 -5.11
N HIS A 390 -6.81 24.96 -5.72
CA HIS A 390 -8.24 24.98 -5.41
C HIS A 390 -8.89 23.60 -5.59
N TYR A 391 -8.44 22.74 -6.51
CA TYR A 391 -8.98 21.38 -6.65
C TYR A 391 -8.84 20.56 -5.37
N GLY A 392 -7.66 20.65 -4.73
CA GLY A 392 -7.39 19.99 -3.46
C GLY A 392 -8.22 20.59 -2.33
N ASP A 393 -8.26 21.92 -2.24
CA ASP A 393 -9.00 22.63 -1.19
C ASP A 393 -10.51 22.35 -1.28
N GLU A 394 -11.11 22.40 -2.48
CA GLU A 394 -12.52 22.05 -2.71
C GLU A 394 -12.84 20.60 -2.36
N CYS A 395 -11.93 19.67 -2.69
CA CYS A 395 -12.08 18.26 -2.31
C CYS A 395 -11.99 18.07 -0.79
N LEU A 396 -11.08 18.78 -0.11
CA LEU A 396 -10.97 18.73 1.35
C LEU A 396 -12.24 19.27 2.01
N GLU A 397 -12.77 20.38 1.53
CA GLU A 397 -14.04 20.93 2.04
C GLU A 397 -15.21 19.99 1.78
N PHE A 398 -15.27 19.33 0.61
CA PHE A 398 -16.23 18.25 0.35
C PHE A 398 -16.11 17.11 1.37
N MET A 399 -14.90 16.65 1.67
CA MET A 399 -14.68 15.59 2.66
C MET A 399 -15.11 16.01 4.07
N LYS A 400 -14.78 17.25 4.48
CA LYS A 400 -15.18 17.83 5.77
C LYS A 400 -16.69 18.03 5.90
N ALA A 401 -17.37 18.33 4.79
CA ALA A 401 -18.82 18.46 4.75
C ALA A 401 -19.56 17.12 4.84
N ASN A 402 -18.87 16.00 4.58
CA ASN A 402 -19.43 14.65 4.60
C ASN A 402 -18.71 13.73 5.60
N PRO A 403 -18.67 14.05 6.91
CA PRO A 403 -18.00 13.20 7.89
C PRO A 403 -18.84 11.95 8.23
N ASP A 404 -18.16 10.84 8.50
CA ASP A 404 -18.79 9.66 9.10
C ASP A 404 -19.15 9.95 10.56
N LYS A 405 -20.45 10.12 10.84
CA LYS A 405 -21.03 10.33 12.17
C LYS A 405 -21.62 9.02 12.73
N ASN A 406 -21.04 7.88 12.34
CA ASN A 406 -21.49 6.55 12.72
C ASN A 406 -22.99 6.37 12.39
N ARG A 407 -23.80 6.03 13.40
CA ARG A 407 -25.23 5.78 13.21
C ARG A 407 -25.98 6.97 12.61
N GLU A 408 -25.60 8.22 12.93
CA GLU A 408 -26.29 9.43 12.42
C GLU A 408 -26.15 9.59 10.91
N SER A 409 -24.97 9.27 10.37
CA SER A 409 -24.73 9.30 8.91
C SER A 409 -24.94 7.94 8.27
N ARG A 410 -25.46 6.95 9.01
CA ARG A 410 -25.58 5.54 8.56
C ARG A 410 -24.24 4.96 8.08
N TRP A 411 -23.16 5.31 8.79
CA TRP A 411 -21.78 4.95 8.47
C TRP A 411 -21.30 5.45 7.10
N VAL A 412 -22.03 6.37 6.47
CA VAL A 412 -21.62 7.05 5.24
C VAL A 412 -20.80 8.29 5.60
N GLY A 413 -19.76 8.58 4.84
CA GLY A 413 -18.89 9.73 5.03
C GLY A 413 -17.42 9.35 5.25
N PHE A 414 -16.58 10.36 5.39
CA PHE A 414 -15.14 10.21 5.60
C PHE A 414 -14.80 10.21 7.09
N LYS A 415 -13.94 9.29 7.51
CA LYS A 415 -13.47 9.23 8.89
C LYS A 415 -12.44 10.34 9.17
N PRO A 416 -12.32 10.81 10.42
CA PRO A 416 -11.40 11.90 10.77
C PRO A 416 -9.95 11.65 10.31
N HIS A 417 -9.44 10.42 10.44
CA HIS A 417 -8.08 10.09 10.00
C HIS A 417 -7.89 10.15 8.48
N GLN A 418 -8.94 9.92 7.69
CA GLN A 418 -8.89 10.01 6.22
C GLN A 418 -8.85 11.47 5.79
N ILE A 419 -9.67 12.33 6.41
CA ILE A 419 -9.66 13.78 6.20
C ILE A 419 -8.30 14.36 6.60
N ALA A 420 -7.79 13.98 7.78
CA ALA A 420 -6.49 14.43 8.26
C ALA A 420 -5.34 13.98 7.36
N ARG A 421 -5.40 12.76 6.80
CA ARG A 421 -4.40 12.27 5.86
C ARG A 421 -4.45 13.02 4.53
N PHE A 422 -5.62 13.30 3.98
CA PHE A 422 -5.78 14.11 2.78
C PHE A 422 -5.24 15.54 3.01
N SER A 423 -5.58 16.16 4.14
CA SER A 423 -5.06 17.47 4.53
C SER A 423 -3.53 17.51 4.59
N ARG A 424 -2.89 16.48 5.18
CA ARG A 424 -1.42 16.40 5.23
C ARG A 424 -0.80 16.30 3.83
N SER A 425 -1.45 15.61 2.90
CA SER A 425 -0.98 15.54 1.50
C SER A 425 -1.10 16.91 0.80
N LEU A 426 -2.12 17.71 1.11
CA LEU A 426 -2.21 19.10 0.65
C LEU A 426 -1.17 20.00 1.32
N ASP A 427 -0.86 19.79 2.60
CA ASP A 427 0.22 20.54 3.26
C ASP A 427 1.57 20.22 2.61
N PHE A 428 1.82 18.95 2.27
CA PHE A 428 3.01 18.53 1.51
C PHE A 428 3.07 19.20 0.12
N MET A 429 1.95 19.30 -0.59
CA MET A 429 1.85 20.06 -1.85
C MET A 429 2.24 21.53 -1.64
N LYS A 430 1.65 22.18 -0.63
CA LYS A 430 1.82 23.60 -0.33
C LYS A 430 3.23 23.96 0.14
N GLN A 431 3.96 23.00 0.72
CA GLN A 431 5.38 23.16 1.05
C GLN A 431 6.26 23.43 -0.18
N GLY A 432 5.87 22.94 -1.37
CA GLY A 432 6.63 23.12 -2.61
C GLY A 432 8.02 22.48 -2.58
N PHE A 433 8.83 22.80 -3.58
CA PHE A 433 10.23 22.38 -3.68
C PHE A 433 11.14 23.20 -2.75
N SER A 434 12.29 22.64 -2.38
CA SER A 434 13.24 23.32 -1.49
C SER A 434 14.05 24.39 -2.23
N SER A 435 14.13 24.31 -3.55
CA SER A 435 14.78 25.32 -4.40
C SER A 435 14.05 25.49 -5.74
N LEU A 436 14.27 26.64 -6.39
CA LEU A 436 13.80 26.89 -7.75
C LEU A 436 14.44 25.92 -8.77
N GLU A 437 15.68 25.50 -8.52
CA GLU A 437 16.39 24.54 -9.39
C GLU A 437 15.69 23.18 -9.40
N GLU A 438 15.31 22.66 -8.23
CA GLU A 438 14.54 21.41 -8.12
C GLU A 438 13.19 21.50 -8.82
N GLU A 439 12.50 22.63 -8.66
CA GLU A 439 11.21 22.88 -9.32
C GLU A 439 11.34 22.88 -10.84
N VAL A 440 12.32 23.63 -11.38
CA VAL A 440 12.56 23.73 -12.82
C VAL A 440 12.99 22.38 -13.41
N GLU A 441 13.80 21.61 -12.68
CA GLU A 441 14.18 20.27 -13.11
C GLU A 441 12.98 19.32 -13.14
N ALA A 442 12.12 19.35 -12.11
CA ALA A 442 10.91 18.55 -12.06
C ALA A 442 9.95 18.91 -13.22
N GLN A 443 9.72 20.19 -13.48
CA GLN A 443 8.93 20.67 -14.63
C GLN A 443 9.52 20.20 -15.96
N GLY A 444 10.83 20.24 -16.11
CA GLY A 444 11.48 19.79 -17.34
C GLY A 444 11.43 18.27 -17.53
N ASN A 445 11.57 17.50 -16.46
CA ASN A 445 11.41 16.05 -16.51
C ASN A 445 9.96 15.65 -16.77
N PHE A 446 8.98 16.42 -16.27
CA PHE A 446 7.57 16.21 -16.57
C PHE A 446 7.29 16.24 -18.07
N VAL A 447 7.75 17.29 -18.76
CA VAL A 447 7.57 17.42 -20.21
C VAL A 447 8.27 16.29 -20.97
N ARG A 448 9.57 16.04 -20.69
CA ARG A 448 10.33 14.96 -21.36
C ARG A 448 9.69 13.59 -21.17
N PHE A 449 9.19 13.32 -19.97
CA PHE A 449 8.54 12.06 -19.65
C PHE A 449 7.22 11.93 -20.38
N PHE A 450 6.30 12.90 -20.25
CA PHE A 450 4.96 12.79 -20.82
C PHE A 450 4.92 12.95 -22.34
N GLU A 451 5.87 13.67 -22.96
CA GLU A 451 6.02 13.67 -24.42
C GLU A 451 6.36 12.27 -24.97
N ALA A 452 7.28 11.56 -24.29
CA ALA A 452 7.59 10.17 -24.64
C ALA A 452 6.45 9.22 -24.28
N TYR A 453 5.75 9.47 -23.18
CA TYR A 453 4.61 8.67 -22.69
C TYR A 453 3.47 8.68 -23.70
N ASP A 454 3.02 9.87 -24.10
CA ASP A 454 1.94 10.05 -25.09
C ASP A 454 2.29 9.37 -26.41
N LYS A 455 3.50 9.61 -26.90
CA LYS A 455 3.98 9.01 -28.16
C LYS A 455 3.99 7.48 -28.11
N ARG A 456 4.47 6.88 -27.00
CA ARG A 456 4.60 5.42 -26.86
C ARG A 456 3.26 4.73 -26.69
N ARG A 457 2.28 5.41 -26.08
CA ARG A 457 0.99 4.82 -25.69
C ARG A 457 -0.18 5.25 -26.56
N GLY A 458 0.01 6.24 -27.44
CA GLY A 458 -1.07 6.80 -28.24
C GLY A 458 -2.07 7.59 -27.39
N LEU A 459 -1.57 8.27 -26.36
CA LEU A 459 -2.36 9.12 -25.47
C LEU A 459 -2.16 10.60 -25.83
N ASP A 460 -2.99 11.48 -25.26
CA ASP A 460 -2.92 12.92 -25.48
C ASP A 460 -3.13 13.68 -24.16
N PHE A 461 -2.03 14.17 -23.59
CA PHE A 461 -2.05 14.97 -22.37
C PHE A 461 -2.98 16.19 -22.48
N HIS A 462 -2.99 16.87 -23.61
CA HIS A 462 -3.77 18.11 -23.79
C HIS A 462 -5.27 17.81 -23.91
N ALA A 463 -5.63 16.66 -24.45
CA ALA A 463 -7.02 16.20 -24.44
C ALA A 463 -7.49 15.80 -23.04
N THR A 464 -6.67 15.08 -22.28
CA THR A 464 -7.05 14.56 -20.95
C THR A 464 -6.96 15.62 -19.83
N PHE A 465 -6.01 16.56 -19.92
CA PHE A 465 -5.77 17.62 -18.92
C PHE A 465 -5.70 19.01 -19.60
N PRO A 466 -6.80 19.48 -20.22
CA PRO A 466 -6.80 20.74 -20.96
C PRO A 466 -6.41 21.94 -20.09
N GLU A 467 -6.77 21.95 -18.81
CA GLU A 467 -6.41 22.98 -17.84
C GLU A 467 -4.91 23.05 -17.55
N LEU A 468 -4.19 21.92 -17.60
CA LEU A 468 -2.74 21.86 -17.42
C LEU A 468 -1.96 22.10 -18.72
N GLY A 469 -2.64 22.06 -19.87
CA GLY A 469 -2.04 22.24 -21.20
C GLY A 469 -1.20 23.51 -21.37
N PRO A 470 -1.67 24.71 -20.94
CA PRO A 470 -0.86 25.93 -21.00
C PRO A 470 0.45 25.83 -20.21
N TYR A 471 0.45 25.12 -19.08
CA TYR A 471 1.64 24.92 -18.25
C TYR A 471 2.62 23.93 -18.86
N TYR A 472 2.11 22.84 -19.40
CA TYR A 472 2.91 21.91 -20.19
C TYR A 472 3.65 22.65 -21.31
N ASN A 473 2.95 23.47 -22.09
CA ASN A 473 3.53 24.25 -23.19
C ASN A 473 4.56 25.28 -22.71
N LYS A 474 4.28 25.96 -21.59
CA LYS A 474 5.21 26.89 -20.96
C LYS A 474 6.49 26.21 -20.49
N TRP A 475 6.38 25.03 -19.88
CA TRP A 475 7.54 24.25 -19.44
C TRP A 475 8.33 23.70 -20.63
N LYS A 476 7.64 23.27 -21.69
CA LYS A 476 8.25 22.82 -22.94
C LYS A 476 9.06 23.91 -23.62
N ALA A 477 8.56 25.14 -23.66
CA ALA A 477 9.27 26.30 -24.23
C ALA A 477 10.55 26.70 -23.47
N ARG A 478 10.78 26.17 -22.27
CA ARG A 478 11.99 26.39 -21.47
C ARG A 478 13.06 25.30 -21.69
N LEU A 479 12.69 24.19 -22.33
CA LEU A 479 13.60 23.10 -22.67
C LEU A 479 14.38 23.42 -23.93
#